data_AF-A0A4U6XJX2-F1
#
_entry.id   AF-A0A4U6XJX2-F1
#
_cell.length_a   1.000
_cell.length_b   1.000
_cell.length_c   1.000
_cell.angle_alpha   90.00
_cell.angle_beta   90.00
_cell.angle_gamma   90.00
#
_symmetry.space_group_name_H-M   'P 1'
#
loop_
_entity.id
_entity.type
_entity.pdbx_description
1 polymer ?
#
loop_
_entity_poly.entity_id
_entity_poly.type
_entity_poly.pdbx_seq_one_letter_code
_entity_poly.pdbx_strand_id
1 'polypeptide(L)'
;MDFLVTNRYEVRLPDLPALTICGCTLCAKKGYVWAYDADDSLTIRRGCTADTLTVYRACDTGLEHEFCSTCGIGLFGTHSTVSQAGKRGINFRVLVSDVKGVYLRGQQVVTMDSLGKTSLYPVSQRLIEDVVSSSPKQTVRAALSDVPGEDLNLYTGGCECGAVQVTFKRKPLDGIEIKEDNCSICVRHAVNPKPNFQNGFIGVYPHRSLVTLAGKDQTQDYKFGRGFNGSPFCRICGVHCFGNLYGPPAEVVGRLPEATQEFVRKQLEIQPINIRVLDGVEWDKIDIKWKNEGTEGYFLDD
;
A
#
# COMPACT_ATOMS: atom_id res chain seq x y z
N MET A 1 15.19 2.61 20.35
CA MET A 1 13.77 2.94 20.63
C MET A 1 12.95 1.82 20.03
N ASP A 2 12.36 0.98 20.87
CA ASP A 2 11.40 -0.02 20.41
C ASP A 2 10.23 0.71 19.75
N PHE A 3 10.03 0.49 18.45
CA PHE A 3 8.81 0.92 17.78
C PHE A 3 7.66 0.14 18.41
N LEU A 4 7.02 0.73 19.41
CA LEU A 4 5.89 0.14 20.11
C LEU A 4 4.79 -0.16 19.10
N VAL A 5 4.61 -1.44 18.80
CA VAL A 5 3.53 -1.94 17.96
C VAL A 5 2.19 -1.52 18.57
N THR A 6 1.45 -0.61 17.90
CA THR A 6 0.15 -0.10 18.38
C THR A 6 -0.90 -1.21 18.46
N ASN A 7 -1.02 -2.02 17.41
CA ASN A 7 -2.04 -3.06 17.27
C ASN A 7 -1.37 -4.42 17.05
N ARG A 8 -1.73 -5.41 17.87
CA ARG A 8 -1.21 -6.79 17.79
C ARG A 8 -2.31 -7.78 18.10
N TYR A 9 -2.43 -8.79 17.26
CA TYR A 9 -3.34 -9.90 17.45
C TYR A 9 -2.70 -11.18 16.91
N GLU A 10 -3.30 -12.31 17.27
CA GLU A 10 -2.97 -13.65 16.79
C GLU A 10 -4.26 -14.30 16.28
N VAL A 11 -4.15 -15.11 15.24
CA VAL A 11 -5.27 -15.83 14.63
C VAL A 11 -4.79 -17.21 14.20
N ARG A 12 -5.61 -18.25 14.34
CA ARG A 12 -5.28 -19.59 13.83
C ARG A 12 -5.98 -19.78 12.49
N LEU A 13 -5.20 -20.04 11.46
CA LEU A 13 -5.67 -20.34 10.11
C LEU A 13 -5.20 -21.75 9.72
N PRO A 14 -5.91 -22.45 8.82
CA PRO A 14 -5.37 -23.68 8.22
C PRO A 14 -4.09 -23.36 7.41
N ASP A 15 -3.31 -24.37 7.07
CA ASP A 15 -2.03 -24.19 6.34
C ASP A 15 -2.19 -23.46 4.99
N LEU A 16 -3.33 -23.68 4.33
CA LEU A 16 -3.74 -22.99 3.11
C LEU A 16 -5.13 -22.36 3.31
N PRO A 17 -5.24 -21.17 3.93
CA PRO A 17 -6.52 -20.50 4.09
C PRO A 17 -7.11 -20.12 2.74
N ALA A 18 -8.44 -20.20 2.64
CA ALA A 18 -9.17 -19.60 1.53
C ALA A 18 -9.03 -18.09 1.61
N LEU A 19 -8.56 -17.47 0.52
CA LEU A 19 -8.36 -16.04 0.43
C LEU A 19 -9.36 -15.43 -0.55
N THR A 20 -9.92 -14.28 -0.16
CA THR A 20 -10.90 -13.54 -0.96
C THR A 20 -10.32 -12.19 -1.37
N ILE A 21 -10.45 -11.88 -2.66
CA ILE A 21 -10.15 -10.56 -3.21
C ILE A 21 -11.47 -9.91 -3.62
N CYS A 22 -11.76 -8.75 -3.03
CA CYS A 22 -12.90 -7.95 -3.43
C CYS A 22 -12.48 -6.94 -4.51
N GLY A 23 -13.27 -6.82 -5.57
CA GLY A 23 -13.03 -5.89 -6.67
C GLY A 23 -13.45 -4.44 -6.41
N CYS A 24 -13.98 -4.14 -5.22
CA CYS A 24 -14.44 -2.79 -4.90
C CYS A 24 -13.29 -1.76 -4.88
N THR A 25 -13.62 -0.50 -5.12
CA THR A 25 -12.67 0.63 -5.22
C THR A 25 -11.72 0.71 -4.03
N LEU A 26 -12.26 0.63 -2.81
CA LEU A 26 -11.48 0.67 -1.58
C LEU A 26 -10.52 -0.53 -1.47
N CYS A 27 -11.00 -1.75 -1.74
CA CYS A 27 -10.16 -2.96 -1.71
C CYS A 27 -9.05 -2.92 -2.76
N ALA A 28 -9.36 -2.46 -3.97
CA ALA A 28 -8.39 -2.29 -5.04
C ALA A 28 -7.28 -1.29 -4.65
N LYS A 29 -7.66 -0.12 -4.10
CA LYS A 29 -6.74 0.94 -3.63
C LYS A 29 -5.88 0.50 -2.44
N LYS A 30 -6.47 -0.26 -1.49
CA LYS A 30 -5.77 -0.78 -0.29
C LYS A 30 -5.01 -2.08 -0.54
N GLY A 31 -5.24 -2.74 -1.68
CA GLY A 31 -4.67 -4.04 -1.99
C GLY A 31 -5.11 -5.15 -1.05
N TYR A 32 -6.34 -5.09 -0.52
CA TYR A 32 -6.81 -6.04 0.50
C TYR A 32 -6.82 -7.48 0.00
N VAL A 33 -6.44 -8.40 0.89
CA VAL A 33 -6.58 -9.84 0.73
C VAL A 33 -7.21 -10.34 2.02
N TRP A 34 -8.44 -10.83 1.94
CA TRP A 34 -9.23 -11.18 3.12
C TRP A 34 -9.15 -12.66 3.43
N ALA A 35 -8.97 -12.99 4.71
CA ALA A 35 -9.26 -14.29 5.27
C ALA A 35 -10.51 -14.16 6.15
N TYR A 36 -11.53 -14.99 5.90
CA TYR A 36 -12.78 -15.03 6.67
C TYR A 36 -12.82 -16.26 7.58
N ASP A 37 -13.90 -16.37 8.36
CA ASP A 37 -14.22 -17.56 9.18
C ASP A 37 -13.14 -17.92 10.20
N ALA A 38 -12.47 -16.88 10.74
CA ALA A 38 -11.37 -17.04 11.69
C ALA A 38 -11.59 -16.28 13.02
N ASP A 39 -12.73 -15.62 13.18
CA ASP A 39 -13.05 -14.77 14.34
C ASP A 39 -12.98 -15.54 15.67
N ASP A 40 -13.47 -16.77 15.71
CA ASP A 40 -13.43 -17.63 16.92
C ASP A 40 -11.99 -17.96 17.37
N SER A 41 -11.00 -17.79 16.49
CA SER A 41 -9.59 -18.01 16.78
C SER A 41 -8.79 -16.72 16.99
N LEU A 42 -9.40 -15.56 16.75
CA LEU A 42 -8.76 -14.25 16.85
C LEU A 42 -8.57 -13.88 18.32
N THR A 43 -7.32 -13.72 18.72
CA THR A 43 -6.92 -13.28 20.06
C THR A 43 -6.21 -11.93 19.97
N ILE A 44 -6.84 -10.88 20.49
CA ILE A 44 -6.21 -9.56 20.58
C ILE A 44 -5.15 -9.59 21.69
N ARG A 45 -3.91 -9.21 21.33
CA ARG A 45 -2.77 -9.15 22.27
C ARG A 45 -2.49 -7.72 22.73
N ARG A 46 -2.79 -6.73 21.89
CA ARG A 46 -2.61 -5.30 22.19
C ARG A 46 -3.41 -4.44 21.21
N GLY A 47 -4.02 -3.36 21.70
CA GLY A 47 -4.75 -2.43 20.85
C GLY A 47 -5.94 -3.12 20.18
N CYS A 48 -6.13 -2.86 18.89
CA CYS A 48 -7.31 -3.25 18.11
C CYS A 48 -8.62 -2.79 18.76
N THR A 49 -8.64 -1.53 19.22
CA THR A 49 -9.78 -0.89 19.90
C THR A 49 -10.18 0.38 19.15
N ALA A 50 -11.30 1.00 19.55
CA ALA A 50 -11.74 2.29 19.00
C ALA A 50 -10.69 3.42 19.14
N ASP A 51 -9.79 3.36 20.12
CA ASP A 51 -8.75 4.37 20.32
C ASP A 51 -7.56 4.21 19.35
N THR A 52 -7.37 3.00 18.83
CA THR A 52 -6.21 2.63 18.00
C THR A 52 -6.56 2.26 16.56
N LEU A 53 -7.86 2.21 16.26
CA LEU A 53 -8.42 1.91 14.94
C LEU A 53 -9.35 3.03 14.50
N THR A 54 -9.24 3.40 13.23
CA THR A 54 -10.19 4.26 12.54
C THR A 54 -11.10 3.38 11.69
N VAL A 55 -12.41 3.64 11.79
CA VAL A 55 -13.44 2.97 10.98
C VAL A 55 -13.81 3.87 9.81
N TYR A 56 -13.81 3.32 8.60
CA TYR A 56 -14.35 3.99 7.41
C TYR A 56 -15.37 3.10 6.71
N ARG A 57 -16.48 3.69 6.31
CA ARG A 57 -17.59 3.03 5.62
C ARG A 57 -17.64 3.53 4.18
N ALA A 58 -17.35 2.65 3.23
CA ALA A 58 -17.47 2.94 1.82
C ALA A 58 -18.96 2.86 1.41
N CYS A 59 -19.56 4.03 1.13
CA CYS A 59 -21.01 4.18 0.92
C CYS A 59 -21.57 3.31 -0.21
N ASP A 60 -20.76 3.00 -1.21
CA ASP A 60 -21.10 2.36 -2.48
C ASP A 60 -20.85 0.84 -2.49
N THR A 61 -20.05 0.35 -1.55
CA THR A 61 -19.58 -1.05 -1.54
C THR A 61 -20.08 -1.86 -0.36
N GLY A 62 -20.69 -1.20 0.64
CA GLY A 62 -21.08 -1.85 1.88
C GLY A 62 -19.89 -2.34 2.72
N LEU A 63 -18.66 -1.94 2.39
CA LEU A 63 -17.47 -2.28 3.15
C LEU A 63 -17.26 -1.27 4.28
N GLU A 64 -17.30 -1.77 5.51
CA GLU A 64 -16.74 -1.11 6.69
C GLU A 64 -15.36 -1.69 6.95
N HIS A 65 -14.30 -0.88 6.85
CA HIS A 65 -12.94 -1.34 7.16
C HIS A 65 -12.35 -0.60 8.35
N GLU A 66 -11.50 -1.32 9.08
CA GLU A 66 -10.81 -0.84 10.27
C GLU A 66 -9.30 -0.78 9.99
N PHE A 67 -8.70 0.39 10.17
CA PHE A 67 -7.27 0.59 9.95
C PHE A 67 -6.61 1.26 11.15
N CYS A 68 -5.33 0.96 11.36
CA CYS A 68 -4.54 1.54 12.44
C CYS A 68 -4.47 3.07 12.31
N SER A 69 -4.92 3.80 13.33
CA SER A 69 -4.89 5.27 13.36
C SER A 69 -3.47 5.84 13.39
N THR A 70 -2.45 5.02 13.69
CA THR A 70 -1.03 5.44 13.69
C THR A 70 -0.36 5.28 12.32
N CYS A 71 -0.60 4.16 11.63
CA CYS A 71 0.17 3.79 10.43
C CYS A 71 -0.65 3.55 9.17
N GLY A 72 -1.99 3.64 9.22
CA GLY A 72 -2.87 3.49 8.06
C GLY A 72 -3.10 2.05 7.59
N ILE A 73 -2.40 1.08 8.18
CA ILE A 73 -2.52 -0.34 7.83
C ILE A 73 -3.91 -0.86 8.20
N GLY A 74 -4.60 -1.42 7.21
CA GLY A 74 -5.91 -2.03 7.40
C GLY A 74 -5.80 -3.40 8.06
N LEU A 75 -6.56 -3.63 9.13
CA LEU A 75 -6.50 -4.88 9.89
C LEU A 75 -7.74 -5.74 9.63
N PHE A 76 -8.92 -5.13 9.67
CA PHE A 76 -10.20 -5.82 9.58
C PHE A 76 -11.13 -5.16 8.56
N GLY A 77 -12.11 -5.90 8.08
CA GLY A 77 -13.18 -5.36 7.25
C GLY A 77 -14.43 -6.24 7.28
N THR A 78 -15.59 -5.61 7.34
CA THR A 78 -16.89 -6.27 7.32
C THR A 78 -17.65 -5.79 6.11
N HIS A 79 -18.07 -6.71 5.24
CA HIS A 79 -18.92 -6.37 4.10
C HIS A 79 -20.38 -6.57 4.50
N SER A 80 -21.26 -5.61 4.23
CA SER A 80 -22.69 -5.67 4.56
C SER A 80 -23.55 -6.23 3.43
N THR A 81 -23.03 -6.33 2.20
CA THR A 81 -23.81 -6.64 1.00
C THR A 81 -23.09 -7.65 0.10
N VAL A 82 -22.89 -8.91 0.57
CA VAL A 82 -22.18 -9.98 -0.17
C VAL A 82 -22.47 -11.37 0.42
N SER A 83 -22.03 -12.46 -0.23
CA SER A 83 -22.12 -13.85 0.28
C SER A 83 -21.41 -14.08 1.63
N GLN A 84 -20.53 -13.15 2.02
CA GLN A 84 -19.84 -13.09 3.32
C GLN A 84 -20.44 -12.00 4.24
N ALA A 85 -21.69 -11.61 4.03
CA ALA A 85 -22.34 -10.51 4.77
C ALA A 85 -22.25 -10.70 6.28
N GLY A 86 -21.74 -9.68 6.97
CA GLY A 86 -21.63 -9.65 8.42
C GLY A 86 -20.44 -10.41 9.01
N LYS A 87 -19.65 -11.13 8.20
CA LYS A 87 -18.40 -11.75 8.66
C LYS A 87 -17.26 -10.75 8.66
N ARG A 88 -16.43 -10.79 9.69
CA ARG A 88 -15.19 -10.00 9.74
C ARG A 88 -14.12 -10.69 8.92
N GLY A 89 -13.65 -10.00 7.90
CA GLY A 89 -12.45 -10.33 7.16
C GLY A 89 -11.23 -9.82 7.90
N ILE A 90 -10.21 -10.67 8.02
CA ILE A 90 -8.88 -10.33 8.53
C ILE A 90 -7.98 -10.09 7.33
N ASN A 91 -7.27 -8.96 7.30
CA ASN A 91 -6.36 -8.66 6.22
C ASN A 91 -5.14 -9.60 6.27
N PHE A 92 -5.10 -10.60 5.39
CA PHE A 92 -4.08 -11.64 5.37
C PHE A 92 -2.66 -11.07 5.20
N ARG A 93 -2.55 -9.93 4.51
CA ARG A 93 -1.30 -9.22 4.27
C ARG A 93 -0.58 -8.74 5.53
N VAL A 94 -1.29 -8.58 6.65
CA VAL A 94 -0.68 -8.10 7.92
C VAL A 94 -0.26 -9.22 8.86
N LEU A 95 -0.59 -10.47 8.51
CA LEU A 95 -0.24 -11.63 9.31
C LEU A 95 1.24 -11.95 9.13
N VAL A 96 1.91 -12.32 10.22
CA VAL A 96 3.20 -13.00 10.14
C VAL A 96 2.90 -14.49 10.01
N SER A 97 3.04 -15.04 8.80
CA SER A 97 2.71 -16.43 8.49
C SER A 97 3.83 -17.10 7.69
N ASP A 98 3.70 -18.42 7.50
CA ASP A 98 4.62 -19.19 6.65
C ASP A 98 4.35 -19.03 5.16
N VAL A 99 3.17 -18.49 4.79
CA VAL A 99 2.86 -18.10 3.41
C VAL A 99 3.65 -16.83 3.11
N LYS A 100 4.63 -16.94 2.20
CA LYS A 100 5.55 -15.84 1.87
C LYS A 100 5.11 -15.08 0.62
N GLY A 101 5.35 -13.77 0.62
CA GLY A 101 5.28 -12.93 -0.58
C GLY A 101 3.92 -12.98 -1.24
N VAL A 102 2.87 -12.54 -0.54
CA VAL A 102 1.50 -12.47 -1.05
C VAL A 102 1.34 -11.23 -1.94
N TYR A 103 1.21 -11.44 -3.25
CA TYR A 103 1.05 -10.40 -4.25
C TYR A 103 -0.31 -10.49 -4.94
N LEU A 104 -0.72 -9.39 -5.57
CA LEU A 104 -1.87 -9.36 -6.46
C LEU A 104 -1.38 -9.13 -7.90
N ARG A 105 -1.60 -10.11 -8.78
CA ARG A 105 -1.45 -9.93 -10.24
C ARG A 105 -2.85 -9.84 -10.83
N GLY A 106 -3.29 -8.62 -11.15
CA GLY A 106 -4.70 -8.33 -11.42
C GLY A 106 -5.57 -8.74 -10.23
N GLN A 107 -6.48 -9.70 -10.44
CA GLN A 107 -7.36 -10.26 -9.41
C GLN A 107 -6.93 -11.66 -8.92
N GLN A 108 -5.67 -12.05 -9.13
CA GLN A 108 -5.13 -13.32 -8.64
C GLN A 108 -4.16 -13.09 -7.48
N VAL A 109 -4.24 -13.94 -6.46
CA VAL A 109 -3.19 -14.00 -5.43
C VAL A 109 -2.04 -14.84 -5.96
N VAL A 110 -0.83 -14.28 -5.91
CA VAL A 110 0.42 -14.95 -6.28
C VAL A 110 1.30 -15.01 -5.04
N THR A 111 1.95 -16.15 -4.82
CA THR A 111 3.00 -16.31 -3.80
C THR A 111 4.38 -16.34 -4.44
N MET A 112 5.40 -15.91 -3.71
CA MET A 112 6.79 -16.00 -4.14
C MET A 112 7.61 -16.79 -3.14
N ASP A 113 8.38 -17.75 -3.65
CA ASP A 113 9.31 -18.52 -2.84
C ASP A 113 10.62 -17.75 -2.55
N SER A 114 11.51 -18.35 -1.75
CA SER A 114 12.78 -17.75 -1.39
C SER A 114 13.76 -17.55 -2.55
N LEU A 115 13.51 -18.18 -3.71
CA LEU A 115 14.32 -18.06 -4.92
C LEU A 115 13.72 -17.03 -5.89
N GLY A 116 12.64 -16.34 -5.50
CA GLY A 116 11.95 -15.37 -6.34
C GLY A 116 11.00 -15.98 -7.37
N LYS A 117 10.76 -17.30 -7.33
CA LYS A 117 9.84 -17.96 -8.25
C LYS A 117 8.40 -17.73 -7.78
N THR A 118 7.55 -17.32 -8.71
CA THR A 118 6.16 -16.97 -8.45
C THR A 118 5.22 -18.10 -8.83
N SER A 119 4.22 -18.38 -7.99
CA SER A 119 3.17 -19.38 -8.25
C SER A 119 1.79 -18.84 -7.89
N LEU A 120 0.76 -19.28 -8.60
CA LEU A 120 -0.63 -18.97 -8.23
C LEU A 120 -0.95 -19.55 -6.86
N TYR A 121 -1.61 -18.76 -6.01
CA TYR A 121 -2.07 -19.25 -4.73
C TYR A 121 -3.30 -20.17 -4.95
N PRO A 122 -3.22 -21.43 -4.51
CA PRO A 122 -4.12 -22.49 -4.97
C PRO A 122 -5.57 -22.32 -4.51
N VAL A 123 -5.82 -21.61 -3.41
CA VAL A 123 -7.15 -21.45 -2.78
C VAL A 123 -7.62 -19.99 -2.80
N SER A 124 -7.23 -19.22 -3.82
CA SER A 124 -7.81 -17.89 -4.03
C SER A 124 -9.19 -18.04 -4.67
N GLN A 125 -10.25 -17.98 -3.86
CA GLN A 125 -11.61 -18.04 -4.39
C GLN A 125 -11.96 -16.67 -4.98
N ARG A 126 -12.10 -16.63 -6.31
CA ARG A 126 -12.65 -15.48 -7.04
C ARG A 126 -14.14 -15.38 -6.77
N LEU A 127 -14.52 -14.91 -5.59
CA LEU A 127 -15.84 -14.29 -5.43
C LEU A 127 -15.69 -12.84 -5.89
N ILE A 128 -15.55 -12.65 -7.21
CA ILE A 128 -15.80 -11.35 -7.82
C ILE A 128 -17.31 -11.19 -7.72
N GLU A 129 -17.76 -10.59 -6.61
CA GLU A 129 -19.15 -10.20 -6.49
C GLU A 129 -19.27 -8.84 -7.17
N ASP A 130 -20.14 -8.77 -8.18
CA ASP A 130 -20.42 -7.57 -8.95
C ASP A 130 -20.90 -6.46 -8.00
N VAL A 131 -19.96 -5.66 -7.51
CA VAL A 131 -20.31 -4.43 -6.83
C VAL A 131 -20.78 -3.49 -7.92
N VAL A 132 -22.05 -3.09 -7.85
CA VAL A 132 -22.63 -2.07 -8.73
C VAL A 132 -21.73 -0.85 -8.67
N SER A 133 -20.91 -0.68 -9.71
CA SER A 133 -19.97 0.43 -9.83
C SER A 133 -20.80 1.70 -9.96
N SER A 134 -21.04 2.39 -8.84
CA SER A 134 -21.55 3.75 -8.91
C SER A 134 -20.44 4.61 -9.50
N SER A 135 -20.81 5.45 -10.46
CA SER A 135 -19.88 6.31 -11.20
C SER A 135 -18.90 7.04 -10.26
N PRO A 136 -17.66 7.31 -10.70
CA PRO A 136 -16.66 7.98 -9.88
C PRO A 136 -17.27 9.20 -9.18
N LYS A 137 -17.20 9.23 -7.84
CA LYS A 137 -17.58 10.42 -7.08
C LYS A 137 -16.81 11.58 -7.68
N GLN A 138 -17.55 12.62 -8.09
CA GLN A 138 -17.02 13.79 -8.76
C GLN A 138 -16.03 14.50 -7.82
N THR A 139 -14.76 14.11 -7.91
CA THR A 139 -13.68 14.70 -7.14
C THR A 139 -13.47 16.11 -7.66
N VAL A 140 -13.43 17.09 -6.74
CA VAL A 140 -13.02 18.46 -7.03
C VAL A 140 -11.60 18.38 -7.60
N ARG A 141 -11.47 18.40 -8.93
CA ARG A 141 -10.19 18.19 -9.61
C ARG A 141 -9.26 19.32 -9.20
N ALA A 142 -8.11 18.99 -8.61
CA ALA A 142 -7.03 19.95 -8.43
C ALA A 142 -6.74 20.65 -9.77
N ALA A 143 -6.53 21.96 -9.73
CA ALA A 143 -6.22 22.74 -10.92
C ALA A 143 -5.03 22.11 -11.66
N LEU A 144 -5.22 21.81 -12.94
CA LEU A 144 -4.19 21.24 -13.80
C LEU A 144 -3.02 22.22 -13.86
N SER A 145 -1.85 21.79 -13.43
CA SER A 145 -0.62 22.52 -13.70
C SER A 145 -0.20 22.22 -15.15
N ASP A 146 -0.06 23.26 -15.96
CA ASP A 146 0.50 23.21 -17.33
C ASP A 146 2.01 22.93 -17.26
N VAL A 147 2.37 21.69 -16.94
CA VAL A 147 3.75 21.21 -17.08
C VAL A 147 4.03 20.97 -18.58
N PRO A 148 5.05 21.61 -19.18
CA PRO A 148 5.44 21.39 -20.57
C PRO A 148 5.99 19.98 -20.80
N GLY A 149 5.60 19.33 -21.90
CA GLY A 149 6.16 18.06 -22.35
C GLY A 149 5.33 17.46 -23.47
N GLU A 150 5.91 17.34 -24.66
CA GLU A 150 5.29 16.62 -25.78
C GLU A 150 5.19 15.12 -25.45
N ASP A 151 4.08 14.47 -25.83
CA ASP A 151 3.77 13.04 -25.65
C ASP A 151 3.66 12.48 -24.21
N LEU A 152 3.15 13.28 -23.24
CA LEU A 152 2.87 12.78 -21.88
C LEU A 152 1.37 12.49 -21.68
N ASN A 153 1.06 11.28 -21.21
CA ASN A 153 -0.24 10.90 -20.68
C ASN A 153 -0.46 11.54 -19.31
N LEU A 154 -1.69 12.00 -19.07
CA LEU A 154 -2.16 12.49 -17.79
C LEU A 154 -2.87 11.38 -17.03
N TYR A 155 -2.31 10.98 -15.89
CA TYR A 155 -2.92 10.07 -14.93
C TYR A 155 -3.51 10.87 -13.78
N THR A 156 -4.77 10.61 -13.46
CA THR A 156 -5.46 11.15 -12.30
C THR A 156 -5.79 10.04 -11.32
N GLY A 157 -6.05 10.39 -10.08
CA GLY A 157 -6.46 9.43 -9.07
C GLY A 157 -6.55 10.04 -7.69
N GLY A 158 -6.75 9.19 -6.70
CA GLY A 158 -6.83 9.65 -5.32
C GLY A 158 -7.28 8.59 -4.34
N CYS A 159 -7.37 9.01 -3.08
CA CYS A 159 -7.89 8.17 -2.00
C CYS A 159 -9.38 7.85 -2.22
N GLU A 160 -9.93 6.97 -1.39
CA GLU A 160 -11.33 6.54 -1.57
C GLU A 160 -12.34 7.64 -1.28
N CYS A 161 -12.13 8.43 -0.23
CA CYS A 161 -13.03 9.51 0.14
C CYS A 161 -12.87 10.78 -0.74
N GLY A 162 -11.88 10.82 -1.63
CA GLY A 162 -11.61 11.98 -2.49
C GLY A 162 -10.85 13.15 -1.84
N ALA A 163 -10.56 13.10 -0.54
CA ALA A 163 -9.86 14.15 0.20
C ALA A 163 -8.38 14.34 -0.20
N VAL A 164 -7.75 13.30 -0.74
CA VAL A 164 -6.38 13.31 -1.26
C VAL A 164 -6.44 12.94 -2.73
N GLN A 165 -5.79 13.74 -3.58
CA GLN A 165 -5.78 13.54 -5.02
C GLN A 165 -4.35 13.57 -5.57
N VAL A 166 -4.15 12.79 -6.62
CA VAL A 166 -2.90 12.67 -7.35
C VAL A 166 -3.14 13.01 -8.81
N THR A 167 -2.29 13.88 -9.34
CA THR A 167 -2.17 14.09 -10.78
C THR A 167 -0.73 13.83 -11.17
N PHE A 168 -0.54 13.03 -12.21
CA PHE A 168 0.75 12.54 -12.62
C PHE A 168 0.87 12.56 -14.13
N LYS A 169 1.87 13.28 -14.66
CA LYS A 169 2.13 13.34 -16.11
C LYS A 169 3.36 12.49 -16.47
N ARG A 170 3.23 11.61 -17.44
CA ARG A 170 4.38 10.83 -17.96
C ARG A 170 4.06 10.16 -19.30
N LYS A 171 5.08 9.62 -19.97
CA LYS A 171 4.90 8.57 -21.00
C LYS A 171 4.14 7.36 -20.42
N PRO A 172 3.46 6.54 -21.24
CA PRO A 172 2.68 5.39 -20.78
C PRO A 172 3.35 4.55 -19.68
N LEU A 173 2.54 3.95 -18.80
CA LEU A 173 3.02 3.03 -17.75
C LEU A 173 3.55 1.69 -18.29
N ASP A 174 3.50 1.47 -19.61
CA ASP A 174 4.13 0.34 -20.28
C ASP A 174 5.66 0.54 -20.36
N GLY A 175 6.42 -0.53 -20.13
CA GLY A 175 7.88 -0.54 -20.28
C GLY A 175 8.67 0.21 -19.19
N ILE A 176 8.04 0.58 -18.09
CA ILE A 176 8.69 1.32 -16.98
C ILE A 176 8.82 0.43 -15.74
N GLU A 177 9.81 0.72 -14.91
CA GLU A 177 9.95 0.00 -13.65
C GLU A 177 8.82 0.39 -12.68
N ILE A 178 7.93 -0.57 -12.42
CA ILE A 178 6.90 -0.52 -11.39
C ILE A 178 7.29 -1.52 -10.32
N LYS A 179 7.34 -1.10 -9.06
CA LYS A 179 7.75 -1.98 -7.95
C LYS A 179 6.66 -2.09 -6.89
N GLU A 180 6.29 -3.30 -6.50
CA GLU A 180 5.67 -3.51 -5.18
C GLU A 180 6.82 -3.66 -4.19
N ASP A 181 7.35 -2.51 -3.72
CA ASP A 181 8.54 -2.47 -2.87
C ASP A 181 8.26 -2.97 -1.45
N ASN A 182 9.27 -3.61 -0.89
CA ASN A 182 9.19 -4.42 0.32
C ASN A 182 9.82 -3.73 1.55
N CYS A 183 9.82 -2.39 1.57
CA CYS A 183 10.33 -1.62 2.70
C CYS A 183 9.58 -2.01 4.00
N SER A 184 10.15 -1.74 5.17
CA SER A 184 9.67 -2.36 6.42
C SER A 184 8.31 -1.91 6.98
N ILE A 185 7.64 -0.98 6.29
CA ILE A 185 6.20 -0.78 6.42
C ILE A 185 5.41 -1.73 5.52
N CYS A 186 5.86 -1.94 4.28
CA CYS A 186 5.34 -2.97 3.40
C CYS A 186 5.62 -4.34 4.01
N VAL A 187 6.73 -4.55 4.70
CA VAL A 187 7.12 -5.86 5.24
C VAL A 187 7.33 -5.79 6.74
N ARG A 188 6.66 -6.63 7.53
CA ARG A 188 6.98 -6.68 8.96
C ARG A 188 8.35 -7.36 9.11
N HIS A 189 9.37 -6.62 9.57
CA HIS A 189 10.62 -7.21 10.04
C HIS A 189 10.35 -8.03 11.30
N ALA A 190 9.81 -9.23 11.16
CA ALA A 190 10.15 -10.30 12.07
C ALA A 190 11.41 -10.96 11.49
N VAL A 191 12.43 -11.08 12.35
CA VAL A 191 13.68 -11.82 12.18
C VAL A 191 13.66 -12.78 10.99
N ASN A 192 14.61 -12.59 10.07
CA ASN A 192 14.85 -13.39 8.88
C ASN A 192 14.39 -14.86 9.04
N PRO A 193 13.55 -15.44 8.15
CA PRO A 193 13.24 -14.98 6.78
C PRO A 193 11.74 -14.98 6.46
N LYS A 194 10.94 -13.99 6.89
CA LYS A 194 9.48 -13.98 6.55
C LYS A 194 8.87 -12.59 6.35
N PRO A 195 8.85 -12.05 5.11
CA PRO A 195 8.14 -10.81 4.81
C PRO A 195 6.72 -11.04 4.23
N ASN A 196 5.70 -10.46 4.88
CA ASN A 196 4.35 -10.29 4.32
C ASN A 196 4.02 -8.81 4.09
N PHE A 197 3.39 -8.50 2.94
CA PHE A 197 3.20 -7.16 2.38
C PHE A 197 1.98 -6.41 2.96
N GLN A 198 2.15 -5.64 4.03
CA GLN A 198 1.10 -5.06 4.89
C GLN A 198 0.18 -4.00 4.25
N ASN A 199 0.65 -3.19 3.29
CA ASN A 199 -0.15 -2.08 2.70
C ASN A 199 -0.45 -2.23 1.20
N GLY A 200 0.09 -3.27 0.54
CA GLY A 200 -0.07 -3.53 -0.89
C GLY A 200 0.39 -2.39 -1.82
N PHE A 201 1.25 -1.47 -1.37
CA PHE A 201 1.66 -0.30 -2.16
C PHE A 201 2.43 -0.72 -3.41
N ILE A 202 1.95 -0.30 -4.59
CA ILE A 202 2.66 -0.53 -5.86
C ILE A 202 3.15 0.82 -6.37
N GLY A 203 4.46 1.03 -6.30
CA GLY A 203 5.13 2.29 -6.53
C GLY A 203 5.56 2.52 -7.98
N VAL A 204 5.34 3.75 -8.43
CA VAL A 204 6.16 4.40 -9.46
C VAL A 204 6.94 5.56 -8.84
N TYR A 205 8.11 5.85 -9.41
CA TYR A 205 9.09 6.79 -8.86
C TYR A 205 9.41 7.95 -9.81
N PRO A 206 8.42 8.77 -10.21
CA PRO A 206 8.66 9.93 -11.06
C PRO A 206 9.41 11.03 -10.33
N HIS A 207 10.04 11.92 -11.10
CA HIS A 207 10.52 13.20 -10.59
C HIS A 207 9.35 14.04 -10.06
N ARG A 208 9.53 14.72 -8.93
CA ARG A 208 8.48 15.48 -8.24
C ARG A 208 7.82 16.57 -9.10
N SER A 209 8.51 17.11 -10.11
CA SER A 209 7.95 18.11 -11.04
C SER A 209 6.84 17.55 -11.95
N LEU A 210 6.74 16.23 -12.08
CA LEU A 210 5.72 15.55 -12.89
C LEU A 210 4.46 15.23 -12.09
N VAL A 211 4.44 15.55 -10.79
CA VAL A 211 3.38 15.16 -9.87
C VAL A 211 2.79 16.40 -9.21
N THR A 212 1.46 16.47 -9.18
CA THR A 212 0.70 17.39 -8.34
C THR A 212 -0.10 16.59 -7.32
N LEU A 213 0.01 16.98 -6.04
CA LEU A 213 -0.71 16.37 -4.92
C LEU A 213 -1.61 17.41 -4.28
N ALA A 214 -2.90 17.10 -4.12
CA ALA A 214 -3.85 17.92 -3.38
C ALA A 214 -4.32 17.19 -2.11
N GLY A 215 -4.63 17.96 -1.06
CA GLY A 215 -5.10 17.41 0.23
C GLY A 215 -4.01 16.75 1.08
N LYS A 216 -2.74 17.19 0.96
CA LYS A 216 -1.65 16.63 1.79
C LYS A 216 -1.89 16.83 3.29
N ASP A 217 -2.55 17.91 3.68
CA ASP A 217 -3.01 18.22 5.04
C ASP A 217 -4.03 17.20 5.57
N GLN A 218 -4.73 16.49 4.69
CA GLN A 218 -5.65 15.40 5.03
C GLN A 218 -4.92 14.07 5.28
N THR A 219 -3.57 14.05 5.23
CA THR A 219 -2.77 12.85 5.45
C THR A 219 -2.05 12.84 6.79
N GLN A 220 -1.94 11.65 7.39
CA GLN A 220 -1.03 11.39 8.49
C GLN A 220 0.19 10.64 7.98
N ASP A 221 1.38 11.16 8.27
CA ASP A 221 2.64 10.54 7.89
C ASP A 221 3.11 9.56 8.96
N TYR A 222 3.46 8.35 8.53
CA TYR A 222 4.06 7.33 9.38
C TYR A 222 5.50 7.09 8.93
N LYS A 223 6.45 7.37 9.82
CA LYS A 223 7.88 7.14 9.61
C LYS A 223 8.33 5.94 10.43
N PHE A 224 9.26 5.17 9.89
CA PHE A 224 9.78 3.96 10.53
C PHE A 224 11.29 3.84 10.31
N GLY A 225 11.95 2.97 11.07
CA GLY A 225 13.40 2.76 10.98
C GLY A 225 14.17 4.05 11.20
N ARG A 226 15.05 4.42 10.26
CA ARG A 226 15.84 5.67 10.34
C ARG A 226 15.01 6.95 10.10
N GLY A 227 13.73 6.81 9.72
CA GLY A 227 12.85 7.96 9.45
C GLY A 227 13.13 8.69 8.14
N PHE A 228 13.96 8.11 7.26
CA PHE A 228 14.32 8.70 5.97
C PHE A 228 13.18 8.65 4.96
N ASN A 229 12.20 7.77 5.17
CA ASN A 229 11.01 7.62 4.35
C ASN A 229 9.77 7.70 5.22
N GLY A 230 8.70 8.29 4.69
CA GLY A 230 7.38 8.34 5.29
C GLY A 230 6.33 7.70 4.39
N SER A 231 5.31 7.13 5.00
CA SER A 231 4.20 6.48 4.32
C SER A 231 2.88 7.16 4.69
N PRO A 232 2.60 8.32 4.09
CA PRO A 232 1.38 9.05 4.38
C PRO A 232 0.14 8.27 3.96
N PHE A 233 -0.91 8.37 4.76
CA PHE A 233 -2.23 7.81 4.47
C PHE A 233 -3.30 8.86 4.72
N CYS A 234 -4.39 8.79 3.96
CA CYS A 234 -5.57 9.61 4.20
C CYS A 234 -6.14 9.31 5.60
N ARG A 235 -6.29 10.33 6.46
CA ARG A 235 -6.83 10.18 7.81
C ARG A 235 -8.28 9.68 7.86
N ILE A 236 -9.02 9.88 6.76
CA ILE A 236 -10.44 9.55 6.65
C ILE A 236 -10.64 8.10 6.20
N CYS A 237 -10.01 7.67 5.12
CA CYS A 237 -10.23 6.35 4.51
C CYS A 237 -9.02 5.41 4.53
N GLY A 238 -7.89 5.82 5.12
CA GLY A 238 -6.71 4.98 5.30
C GLY A 238 -5.96 4.60 4.01
N VAL A 239 -6.32 5.16 2.84
CA VAL A 239 -5.62 4.88 1.57
C VAL A 239 -4.26 5.60 1.54
N HIS A 240 -3.21 4.88 1.16
CA HIS A 240 -1.87 5.42 0.90
C HIS A 240 -1.75 5.80 -0.58
N CYS A 241 -1.73 7.10 -0.90
CA CYS A 241 -1.66 7.58 -2.29
C CYS A 241 -0.23 7.82 -2.80
N PHE A 242 0.68 8.19 -1.89
CA PHE A 242 2.05 8.59 -2.22
C PHE A 242 3.00 8.27 -1.06
N GLY A 243 4.30 8.33 -1.30
CA GLY A 243 5.35 8.25 -0.29
C GLY A 243 6.03 9.61 -0.06
N ASN A 244 6.61 9.82 1.13
CA ASN A 244 7.49 10.97 1.39
C ASN A 244 8.94 10.49 1.51
N LEU A 245 9.86 11.17 0.83
CA LEU A 245 11.30 10.95 0.97
C LEU A 245 11.90 12.12 1.75
N TYR A 246 12.43 11.84 2.94
CA TYR A 246 13.10 12.81 3.81
C TYR A 246 14.63 12.70 3.75
N GLY A 247 15.14 11.49 3.49
CA GLY A 247 16.57 11.21 3.44
C GLY A 247 17.26 11.32 4.80
N PRO A 248 18.60 11.14 4.82
CA PRO A 248 19.41 11.33 6.01
C PRO A 248 19.46 12.80 6.45
N PRO A 249 19.79 13.09 7.73
CA PRO A 249 20.00 14.46 8.19
C PRO A 249 21.06 15.19 7.36
N ALA A 250 20.83 16.47 7.03
CA ALA A 250 21.72 17.24 6.17
C ALA A 250 23.17 17.30 6.67
N GLU A 251 23.39 17.34 7.98
CA GLU A 251 24.72 17.29 8.59
C GLU A 251 25.45 15.97 8.31
N VAL A 252 24.73 14.85 8.32
CA VAL A 252 25.30 13.54 7.97
C VAL A 252 25.65 13.51 6.49
N VAL A 253 24.76 14.01 5.63
CA VAL A 253 24.97 14.06 4.18
C VAL A 253 26.22 14.90 3.84
N GLY A 254 26.40 16.06 4.48
CA GLY A 254 27.55 16.94 4.21
C GLY A 254 28.93 16.33 4.54
N ARG A 255 28.98 15.24 5.31
CA ARG A 255 30.22 14.50 5.65
C ARG A 255 30.51 13.34 4.69
N LEU A 256 29.56 13.00 3.81
CA LEU A 256 29.70 11.90 2.85
C LEU A 256 30.44 12.36 1.58
N PRO A 257 31.00 11.42 0.79
CA PRO A 257 31.59 11.74 -0.52
C PRO A 257 30.61 12.48 -1.44
N GLU A 258 31.11 13.39 -2.29
CA GLU A 258 30.28 14.19 -3.20
C GLU A 258 29.33 13.34 -4.06
N ALA A 259 29.80 12.18 -4.53
CA ALA A 259 28.99 11.23 -5.29
C ALA A 259 27.77 10.73 -4.48
N THR A 260 27.94 10.48 -3.18
CA THR A 260 26.86 10.07 -2.28
C THR A 260 25.93 11.23 -1.96
N GLN A 261 26.46 12.45 -1.80
CA GLN A 261 25.65 13.65 -1.62
C GLN A 261 24.72 13.89 -2.83
N GLU A 262 25.28 13.80 -4.04
CA GLU A 262 24.53 13.94 -5.28
C GLU A 262 23.50 12.82 -5.46
N PHE A 263 23.85 11.59 -5.06
CA PHE A 263 22.90 10.49 -5.04
C PHE A 263 21.70 10.77 -4.11
N VAL A 264 21.95 11.21 -2.87
CA VAL A 264 20.89 11.59 -1.93
C VAL A 264 20.03 12.72 -2.49
N ARG A 265 20.66 13.74 -3.09
CA ARG A 265 19.95 14.85 -3.75
C ARG A 265 18.97 14.34 -4.82
N LYS A 266 19.45 13.48 -5.74
CA LYS A 266 18.61 12.86 -6.79
C LYS A 266 17.50 11.98 -6.22
N GLN A 267 17.76 11.23 -5.15
CA GLN A 267 16.73 10.43 -4.50
C GLN A 267 15.62 11.30 -3.90
N LEU A 268 15.97 12.41 -3.26
CA LEU A 268 14.98 13.32 -2.71
C LEU A 268 14.11 13.95 -3.80
N GLU A 269 14.59 14.10 -5.03
CA GLU A 269 13.82 14.62 -6.17
C GLU A 269 12.67 13.71 -6.63
N ILE A 270 12.63 12.46 -6.15
CA ILE A 270 11.60 11.49 -6.47
C ILE A 270 10.33 11.71 -5.64
N GLN A 271 9.17 11.53 -6.27
CA GLN A 271 7.87 11.50 -5.60
C GLN A 271 7.23 10.12 -5.79
N PRO A 272 7.37 9.18 -4.83
CA PRO A 272 6.73 7.87 -4.92
C PRO A 272 5.21 8.00 -5.00
N ILE A 273 4.57 7.33 -5.98
CA ILE A 273 3.11 7.31 -6.18
C ILE A 273 2.62 5.87 -6.18
N ASN A 274 1.52 5.61 -5.46
CA ASN A 274 0.84 4.32 -5.48
C ASN A 274 -0.04 4.21 -6.73
N ILE A 275 0.31 3.35 -7.67
CA ILE A 275 -0.48 3.19 -8.90
C ILE A 275 -1.87 2.61 -8.66
N ARG A 276 -2.12 1.96 -7.50
CA ARG A 276 -3.45 1.47 -7.13
C ARG A 276 -4.51 2.56 -6.99
N VAL A 277 -4.08 3.81 -6.80
CA VAL A 277 -4.98 4.94 -6.62
C VAL A 277 -5.26 5.70 -7.91
N LEU A 278 -4.57 5.33 -9.00
CA LEU A 278 -4.73 5.95 -10.31
C LEU A 278 -5.93 5.35 -11.04
N ASP A 279 -6.68 6.20 -11.73
CA ASP A 279 -7.82 5.82 -12.54
C ASP A 279 -7.34 5.25 -13.88
N GLY A 280 -8.05 4.25 -14.41
CA GLY A 280 -7.82 3.74 -15.77
C GLY A 280 -6.48 3.01 -15.97
N VAL A 281 -5.85 2.50 -14.91
CA VAL A 281 -4.62 1.71 -15.00
C VAL A 281 -4.89 0.37 -15.68
N GLU A 282 -4.22 0.13 -16.81
CA GLU A 282 -4.26 -1.15 -17.54
C GLU A 282 -3.30 -2.17 -16.92
N TRP A 283 -3.74 -2.85 -15.85
CA TRP A 283 -2.90 -3.77 -15.06
C TRP A 283 -2.26 -4.91 -15.86
N ASP A 284 -2.91 -5.37 -16.94
CA ASP A 284 -2.40 -6.47 -17.78
C ASP A 284 -1.19 -6.07 -18.64
N LYS A 285 -0.95 -4.76 -18.82
CA LYS A 285 0.19 -4.23 -19.58
C LYS A 285 1.36 -3.80 -18.69
N ILE A 286 1.23 -3.97 -17.38
CA ILE A 286 2.21 -3.53 -16.40
C ILE A 286 3.06 -4.71 -15.94
N ASP A 287 4.38 -4.59 -16.09
CA ASP A 287 5.34 -5.52 -15.51
C ASP A 287 5.74 -5.06 -14.10
N ILE A 288 5.07 -5.62 -13.08
CA ILE A 288 5.40 -5.36 -11.67
C ILE A 288 6.63 -6.17 -11.31
N LYS A 289 7.74 -5.48 -11.02
CA LYS A 289 8.92 -6.08 -10.44
C LYS A 289 8.76 -6.22 -8.93
N TRP A 290 8.92 -7.44 -8.45
CA TRP A 290 8.96 -7.76 -7.04
C TRP A 290 10.42 -7.95 -6.63
N LYS A 291 11.00 -6.96 -5.96
CA LYS A 291 12.41 -6.99 -5.55
C LYS A 291 12.56 -6.68 -4.07
N ASN A 292 13.59 -7.29 -3.45
CA ASN A 292 13.93 -7.10 -2.04
C ASN A 292 15.10 -6.11 -1.89
N GLU A 293 14.92 -4.87 -2.37
CA GLU A 293 16.00 -3.87 -2.44
C GLU A 293 15.93 -2.82 -1.31
N GLY A 294 14.88 -2.84 -0.47
CA GLY A 294 14.58 -1.76 0.50
C GLY A 294 15.56 -1.54 1.67
N THR A 295 16.68 -2.26 1.72
CA THR A 295 17.69 -2.18 2.79
C THR A 295 19.14 -2.18 2.31
N GLU A 296 19.40 -2.33 1.01
CA GLU A 296 20.77 -2.42 0.50
C GLU A 296 21.36 -1.03 0.20
N GLY A 297 22.59 -0.77 0.68
CA GLY A 297 23.39 0.40 0.27
C GLY A 297 23.62 1.50 1.31
N TYR A 298 23.16 1.37 2.56
CA TYR A 298 23.43 2.35 3.64
C TYR A 298 24.12 1.73 4.85
N PHE A 299 25.08 0.84 4.62
CA PHE A 299 26.04 0.44 5.64
C PHE A 299 27.14 1.51 5.68
N LEU A 300 27.28 2.17 6.83
CA LEU A 300 28.57 2.77 7.17
C LEU A 300 29.39 1.61 7.72
N ASP A 301 30.59 1.40 7.17
CA ASP A 301 31.54 0.48 7.81
C ASP A 301 31.83 1.03 9.22
N ASP A 302 31.77 0.14 10.21
CA ASP A 302 32.04 0.45 11.62
C ASP A 302 33.43 1.08 11.85
#